data_AF-A0A651DII9-F1
#
_entry.id   AF-A0A651DII9-F1
#
_cell.length_a   1.000
_cell.length_b   1.000
_cell.length_c   1.000
_cell.angle_alpha   90.00
_cell.angle_beta   90.00
_cell.angle_gamma   90.00
#
_symmetry.space_group_name_H-M   'P 1'
#
loop_
_entity.id
_entity.type
_entity.pdbx_description
1 polymer ?
#
loop_
_entity_poly.entity_id
_entity_poly.type
_entity_poly.pdbx_seq_one_letter_code
_entity_poly.pdbx_strand_id
1 'polypeptide(L)'
;MNSAFATPTASLDDPFYYLTNFRFVLAWVGERHADLLATDELAFLEQFESLPLASQALLVRMVMRKGELFRLSKLVYTEVGDSANALLPLIELGWVDDNPALSIEELFHQLRLAELRQVLAEDIRAAGLSLSSAKTVLYDTLASRLTQTAPLQVWWPEAPECVVRLGVMNICDRLRLMFFGNLRQDWAEFVLTELGLQRFE
;
A
#
# COMPACT_ATOMS: atom_id res chain seq x y z
N MET A 1 8.92 -23.10 26.11
CA MET A 1 8.76 -21.98 27.06
C MET A 1 7.54 -21.20 26.59
N ASN A 2 6.52 -21.08 27.43
CA ASN A 2 5.32 -20.29 27.09
C ASN A 2 5.67 -18.80 27.19
N SER A 3 6.14 -18.20 26.10
CA SER A 3 6.02 -16.76 25.93
C SER A 3 4.54 -16.47 25.72
N ALA A 4 3.86 -16.08 26.79
CA ALA A 4 2.56 -15.45 26.68
C ALA A 4 2.80 -14.10 26.01
N PHE A 5 2.56 -14.04 24.70
CA PHE A 5 2.41 -12.77 24.01
C PHE A 5 1.37 -11.97 24.77
N ALA A 6 1.80 -10.92 25.46
CA ALA A 6 0.87 -9.96 26.01
C ALA A 6 0.14 -9.32 24.82
N THR A 7 -1.18 -9.54 24.72
CA THR A 7 -1.98 -8.94 23.65
C THR A 7 -1.83 -7.42 23.76
N PRO A 8 -1.52 -6.70 22.66
CA PRO A 8 -1.29 -5.27 22.75
C PRO A 8 -2.61 -4.58 23.09
N THR A 9 -2.65 -3.92 24.23
CA THR A 9 -3.73 -2.98 24.57
C THR A 9 -3.37 -1.60 24.05
N ALA A 10 -3.06 -1.46 22.76
CA ALA A 10 -2.86 -0.13 22.19
C ALA A 10 -4.20 0.60 22.26
N SER A 11 -4.25 1.71 23.01
CA SER A 11 -5.44 2.56 23.00
C SER A 11 -5.69 3.05 21.57
N LEU A 12 -6.94 3.16 21.15
CA LEU A 12 -7.27 3.84 19.90
C LEU A 12 -6.85 5.33 19.93
N ASP A 13 -6.55 5.87 21.11
CA ASP A 13 -5.99 7.21 21.29
C ASP A 13 -4.48 7.29 20.95
N ASP A 14 -3.78 6.15 20.86
CA ASP A 14 -2.39 6.11 20.40
C ASP A 14 -2.36 6.23 18.87
N PRO A 15 -1.74 7.28 18.29
CA PRO A 15 -1.67 7.44 16.84
C PRO A 15 -0.95 6.28 16.14
N PHE A 16 -0.17 5.45 16.85
CA PHE A 16 0.52 4.28 16.31
C PHE A 16 -0.17 2.94 16.63
N TYR A 17 -1.44 2.93 17.09
CA TYR A 17 -2.13 1.69 17.45
C TYR A 17 -2.07 0.62 16.33
N TYR A 18 -2.23 1.04 15.08
CA TYR A 18 -2.18 0.15 13.91
C TYR A 18 -0.80 -0.47 13.69
N LEU A 19 0.27 0.27 13.97
CA LEU A 19 1.64 -0.22 13.86
C LEU A 19 1.93 -1.23 14.97
N THR A 20 1.46 -0.96 16.19
CA THR A 20 1.56 -1.89 17.32
C THR A 20 0.85 -3.21 17.00
N ASN A 21 -0.32 -3.15 16.40
CA ASN A 21 -1.07 -4.35 15.97
C ASN A 21 -0.32 -5.13 14.89
N PHE A 22 0.25 -4.44 13.90
CA PHE A 22 1.02 -5.06 12.84
C PHE A 22 2.26 -5.78 13.38
N ARG A 23 3.05 -5.10 14.23
CA ARG A 23 4.23 -5.69 14.90
C ARG A 23 3.87 -6.92 15.71
N PHE A 24 2.72 -6.91 16.40
CA PHE A 24 2.25 -8.08 17.13
C PHE A 24 2.01 -9.28 16.22
N VAL A 25 1.34 -9.08 15.09
CA VAL A 25 1.11 -10.16 14.12
C VAL A 25 2.44 -10.69 13.59
N LEU A 26 3.37 -9.80 13.21
CA LEU A 26 4.70 -10.19 12.74
C LEU A 26 5.44 -11.06 13.76
N ALA A 27 5.50 -10.61 15.02
CA ALA A 27 6.18 -11.33 16.08
C ALA A 27 5.50 -12.67 16.38
N TRP A 28 4.17 -12.72 16.40
CA TRP A 28 3.42 -13.95 16.63
C TRP A 28 3.70 -15.00 15.55
N VAL A 29 3.70 -14.60 14.28
CA VAL A 29 3.99 -15.50 13.15
C VAL A 29 5.45 -15.94 13.18
N GLY A 30 6.38 -15.01 13.46
CA GLY A 30 7.80 -15.31 13.60
C GLY A 30 8.10 -16.30 14.72
N GLU A 31 7.38 -16.26 15.85
CA GLU A 31 7.60 -17.23 16.94
C GLU A 31 6.94 -18.59 16.70
N ARG A 32 5.73 -18.63 16.11
CA ARG A 32 4.93 -19.86 16.00
C ARG A 32 5.06 -20.61 14.69
N HIS A 33 5.48 -19.92 13.63
CA HIS A 33 5.49 -20.46 12.27
C HIS A 33 6.77 -20.12 11.51
N ALA A 34 7.88 -19.81 12.21
CA ALA A 34 9.16 -19.54 11.56
C ALA A 34 9.62 -20.67 10.61
N ASP A 35 9.30 -21.92 10.93
CA ASP A 35 9.62 -23.10 10.12
C ASP A 35 8.82 -23.17 8.79
N LEU A 36 7.73 -22.42 8.69
CA LEU A 36 6.89 -22.32 7.49
C LEU A 36 7.19 -21.06 6.65
N LEU A 37 8.04 -20.17 7.14
CA LEU A 37 8.42 -18.95 6.42
C LEU A 37 9.53 -19.22 5.40
N ALA A 38 9.37 -18.65 4.22
CA ALA A 38 10.41 -18.59 3.22
C ALA A 38 11.51 -17.58 3.63
N THR A 39 12.66 -17.67 2.96
CA THR A 39 13.84 -16.85 3.31
C THR A 39 13.59 -15.35 3.15
N ASP A 40 12.85 -14.95 2.12
CA ASP A 40 12.46 -13.56 1.86
C ASP A 40 11.49 -13.03 2.94
N GLU A 41 10.61 -13.87 3.46
CA GLU A 41 9.67 -13.49 4.52
C GLU A 41 10.36 -13.36 5.88
N LEU A 42 11.29 -14.26 6.20
CA LEU A 42 12.14 -14.12 7.38
C LEU A 42 12.96 -12.83 7.32
N ALA A 43 13.57 -12.55 6.16
CA ALA A 43 14.28 -11.30 5.94
C ALA A 43 13.36 -10.08 6.07
N PHE A 44 12.11 -10.15 5.61
CA PHE A 44 11.14 -9.09 5.80
C PHE A 44 10.87 -8.79 7.28
N LEU A 45 10.69 -9.82 8.12
CA LEU A 45 10.48 -9.63 9.57
C LEU A 45 11.68 -8.91 10.22
N GLU A 46 12.90 -9.37 9.94
CA GLU A 46 14.13 -8.79 10.49
C GLU A 46 14.36 -7.35 10.01
N GLN A 47 14.19 -7.10 8.71
CA GLN A 47 14.36 -5.79 8.11
C GLN A 47 13.31 -4.80 8.62
N PHE A 48 12.06 -5.24 8.80
CA PHE A 48 10.97 -4.37 9.27
C PHE A 48 11.26 -3.81 10.66
N GLU A 49 11.74 -4.64 11.58
CA GLU A 49 12.12 -4.21 12.93
C GLU A 49 13.27 -3.20 12.94
N SER A 50 14.18 -3.28 11.94
CA SER A 50 15.32 -2.36 11.83
C SER A 50 14.99 -0.98 11.27
N LEU A 51 13.80 -0.81 10.66
CA LEU A 51 13.41 0.44 10.02
C LEU A 51 13.15 1.57 11.03
N PRO A 52 13.34 2.85 10.64
CA PRO A 52 12.88 3.99 11.42
C PRO A 52 11.37 3.92 11.69
N LEU A 53 10.94 4.39 12.87
CA LEU A 53 9.52 4.35 13.28
C LEU A 53 8.58 4.95 12.22
N ALA A 54 8.95 6.09 11.62
CA ALA A 54 8.16 6.74 10.59
C ALA A 54 8.00 5.88 9.33
N SER A 55 9.05 5.18 8.91
CA SER A 55 9.03 4.26 7.76
C SER A 55 8.18 3.03 8.04
N GLN A 56 8.30 2.44 9.24
CA GLN A 56 7.43 1.34 9.65
C GLN A 56 5.96 1.77 9.64
N ALA A 57 5.65 2.91 10.26
CA ALA A 57 4.30 3.46 10.30
C ALA A 57 3.75 3.71 8.89
N LEU A 58 4.54 4.33 8.01
CA LEU A 58 4.12 4.60 6.64
C LEU A 58 3.87 3.31 5.84
N LEU A 59 4.74 2.31 5.98
CA LEU A 59 4.53 1.01 5.32
C LEU A 59 3.20 0.39 5.74
N VAL A 60 2.91 0.35 7.05
CA VAL A 60 1.66 -0.22 7.55
C VAL A 60 0.45 0.60 7.08
N ARG A 61 0.55 1.94 7.03
CA ARG A 61 -0.51 2.78 6.43
C ARG A 61 -0.78 2.43 4.97
N MET A 62 0.25 2.11 4.18
CA MET A 62 0.10 1.69 2.79
C MET A 62 -0.54 0.30 2.70
N VAL A 63 -0.04 -0.68 3.48
CA VAL A 63 -0.57 -2.06 3.54
C VAL A 63 -2.05 -2.11 3.94
N MET A 64 -2.49 -1.22 4.83
CA MET A 64 -3.89 -1.18 5.28
C MET A 64 -4.83 -0.47 4.30
N ARG A 65 -4.31 0.22 3.28
CA ARG A 65 -5.14 0.91 2.28
C ARG A 65 -5.44 -0.02 1.12
N LYS A 66 -6.58 0.24 0.48
CA LYS A 66 -6.98 -0.47 -0.73
C LYS A 66 -6.04 -0.13 -1.90
N GLY A 67 -5.51 -1.17 -2.54
CA GLY A 67 -4.64 -1.07 -3.71
C GLY A 67 -3.17 -0.87 -3.34
N GLU A 68 -2.30 -0.97 -4.33
CA GLU A 68 -0.83 -0.91 -4.14
C GLU A 68 -0.22 0.40 -4.66
N LEU A 69 -0.97 1.17 -5.45
CA LEU A 69 -0.49 2.41 -6.06
C LEU A 69 -1.01 3.62 -5.29
N PHE A 70 -0.09 4.48 -4.88
CA PHE A 70 -0.37 5.65 -4.08
C PHE A 70 0.27 6.90 -4.66
N ARG A 71 -0.54 7.95 -4.82
CA ARG A 71 -0.06 9.31 -5.01
C ARG A 71 0.62 9.80 -3.74
N LEU A 72 1.83 10.34 -3.85
CA LEU A 72 2.60 10.81 -2.69
C LEU A 72 1.83 11.90 -1.91
N SER A 73 1.10 12.78 -2.62
CA SER A 73 0.25 13.80 -2.00
C SER A 73 -0.90 13.24 -1.14
N LYS A 74 -1.18 11.94 -1.26
CA LYS A 74 -2.21 11.21 -0.50
C LYS A 74 -1.63 10.39 0.64
N LEU A 75 -0.32 10.36 0.81
CA LEU A 75 0.36 9.76 1.96
C LEU A 75 0.73 10.89 2.91
N VAL A 76 -0.23 11.34 3.72
CA VAL A 76 -0.04 12.44 4.68
C VAL A 76 -0.64 12.02 6.01
N TYR A 77 0.23 11.82 7.00
CA TYR A 77 -0.13 11.37 8.34
C TYR A 77 0.67 12.16 9.37
N THR A 78 -0.01 12.77 10.34
CA THR A 78 0.63 13.64 11.34
C THR A 78 1.70 12.90 12.13
N GLU A 79 1.46 11.64 12.47
CA GLU A 79 2.38 10.80 13.25
C GLU A 79 3.59 10.29 12.44
N VAL A 80 3.47 10.22 11.11
CA VAL A 80 4.58 9.86 10.21
C VAL A 80 5.48 11.07 9.93
N GLY A 81 4.89 12.27 9.90
CA GLY A 81 5.60 13.48 9.51
C GLY A 81 5.85 13.54 8.00
N ASP A 82 7.09 13.78 7.60
CA ASP A 82 7.46 13.88 6.18
C ASP A 82 7.46 12.50 5.52
N SER A 83 6.42 12.23 4.74
CA SER A 83 6.25 10.95 4.06
C SER A 83 7.25 10.72 2.94
N ALA A 84 7.80 11.77 2.32
CA ALA A 84 8.85 11.60 1.31
C ALA A 84 10.13 11.06 1.96
N ASN A 85 10.51 11.60 3.12
CA ASN A 85 11.64 11.09 3.89
C ASN A 85 11.38 9.70 4.48
N ALA A 86 10.17 9.44 4.98
CA ALA A 86 9.81 8.13 5.52
C ALA A 86 9.78 7.01 4.45
N LEU A 87 9.61 7.35 3.17
CA LEU A 87 9.68 6.40 2.06
C LEU A 87 11.10 5.94 1.73
N LEU A 88 12.14 6.77 1.96
CA LEU A 88 13.50 6.47 1.48
C LEU A 88 14.00 5.08 1.93
N PRO A 89 13.89 4.68 3.22
CA PRO A 89 14.32 3.34 3.64
C PRO A 89 13.49 2.21 3.00
N LEU A 90 12.21 2.48 2.69
CA LEU A 90 11.34 1.49 2.03
C LEU A 90 11.72 1.30 0.56
N ILE A 91 12.15 2.37 -0.11
CA ILE A 91 12.66 2.34 -1.49
C ILE A 91 14.00 1.63 -1.53
N GLU A 92 14.91 1.92 -0.59
CA GLU A 92 16.22 1.25 -0.48
C GLU A 92 16.11 -0.27 -0.32
N LEU A 93 15.08 -0.74 0.41
CA LEU A 93 14.78 -2.17 0.57
C LEU A 93 14.03 -2.78 -0.63
N GLY A 94 13.63 -1.97 -1.62
CA GLY A 94 12.79 -2.41 -2.75
C GLY A 94 11.35 -2.75 -2.36
N TRP A 95 10.90 -2.33 -1.18
CA TRP A 95 9.54 -2.57 -0.71
C TRP A 95 8.53 -1.57 -1.28
N VAL A 96 9.03 -0.43 -1.71
CA VAL A 96 8.27 0.57 -2.46
C VAL A 96 9.05 0.94 -3.71
N ASP A 97 8.39 0.85 -4.86
CA ASP A 97 8.88 1.38 -6.13
C ASP A 97 8.41 2.84 -6.27
N ASP A 98 9.36 3.77 -6.35
CA ASP A 98 9.09 5.22 -6.45
C ASP A 98 8.90 5.71 -7.89
N ASN A 99 9.11 4.84 -8.87
CA ASN A 99 8.94 5.13 -10.29
C ASN A 99 8.28 3.97 -11.04
N PRO A 100 7.10 3.49 -10.58
CA PRO A 100 6.47 2.30 -11.12
C PRO A 100 5.99 2.52 -12.55
N ALA A 101 6.17 1.50 -13.39
CA ALA A 101 5.51 1.46 -14.69
C ALA A 101 3.99 1.33 -14.48
N LEU A 102 3.23 2.28 -15.03
CA LEU A 102 1.78 2.34 -14.95
C LEU A 102 1.18 1.88 -16.27
N SER A 103 0.20 0.97 -16.20
CA SER A 103 -0.70 0.67 -17.31
C SER A 103 -1.71 1.80 -17.52
N ILE A 104 -2.42 1.78 -18.66
CA ILE A 104 -3.50 2.73 -18.93
C ILE A 104 -4.63 2.61 -17.89
N GLU A 105 -4.94 1.40 -17.43
CA GLU A 105 -5.94 1.17 -16.37
C GLU A 105 -5.50 1.81 -15.05
N GLU A 106 -4.25 1.57 -14.65
CA GLU A 106 -3.69 2.15 -13.43
C GLU A 106 -3.62 3.68 -13.50
N LEU A 107 -3.24 4.22 -14.66
CA LEU A 107 -3.24 5.67 -14.91
C LEU A 107 -4.65 6.25 -14.75
N PHE A 108 -5.67 5.58 -15.30
CA PHE A 108 -7.07 5.97 -15.13
C PHE A 108 -7.53 5.84 -13.67
N HIS A 109 -7.04 4.89 -12.89
CA HIS A 109 -7.35 4.80 -11.47
C HIS A 109 -6.66 5.89 -10.64
N GLN A 110 -5.43 6.28 -10.97
CA GLN A 110 -4.65 7.27 -10.20
C GLN A 110 -5.00 8.72 -10.54
N LEU A 111 -5.35 9.00 -11.80
CA LEU A 111 -5.58 10.37 -12.27
C LEU A 111 -7.06 10.78 -12.27
N ARG A 112 -7.29 12.05 -11.94
CA ARG A 112 -8.59 12.70 -12.09
C ARG A 112 -8.91 12.89 -13.57
N LEU A 113 -10.19 13.03 -13.90
CA LEU A 113 -10.62 13.23 -15.29
C LEU A 113 -9.99 14.48 -15.94
N ALA A 114 -9.83 15.57 -15.20
CA ALA A 114 -9.18 16.78 -15.71
C ALA A 114 -7.70 16.53 -16.05
N GLU A 115 -6.99 15.80 -15.20
CA GLU A 115 -5.59 15.41 -15.41
C GLU A 115 -5.49 14.47 -16.63
N LEU A 116 -6.34 13.44 -16.73
CA LEU A 116 -6.38 12.52 -17.88
C LEU A 116 -6.58 13.25 -19.22
N ARG A 117 -7.41 14.29 -19.25
CA ARG A 117 -7.64 15.10 -20.46
C ARG A 117 -6.41 15.89 -20.89
N GLN A 118 -5.57 16.29 -19.93
CA GLN A 118 -4.30 16.96 -20.22
C GLN A 118 -3.25 15.94 -20.68
N VAL A 119 -3.09 14.85 -19.92
CA VAL A 119 -2.07 13.81 -20.16
C VAL A 119 -2.29 13.11 -21.50
N LEU A 120 -3.53 12.73 -21.79
CA LEU A 120 -3.87 11.94 -22.98
C LEU A 120 -4.45 12.82 -24.08
N ALA A 121 -4.18 14.13 -24.09
CA ALA A 121 -4.85 15.07 -24.98
C ALA A 121 -4.66 14.74 -26.47
N GLU A 122 -3.47 14.28 -26.86
CA GLU A 122 -3.16 13.87 -28.23
C GLU A 122 -3.80 12.51 -28.55
N ASP A 123 -3.72 11.54 -27.64
CA ASP A 123 -4.34 10.21 -27.83
C ASP A 123 -5.87 10.30 -27.96
N ILE A 124 -6.51 11.15 -27.15
CA ILE A 124 -7.96 11.41 -27.21
C ILE A 124 -8.33 11.97 -28.59
N ARG A 125 -7.56 12.94 -29.11
CA ARG A 125 -7.80 13.53 -30.44
C ARG A 125 -7.54 12.51 -31.55
N ALA A 126 -6.46 11.74 -31.47
CA ALA A 126 -6.13 10.69 -32.43
C ALA A 126 -7.18 9.57 -32.46
N ALA A 127 -7.87 9.33 -31.33
CA ALA A 127 -9.01 8.41 -31.25
C ALA A 127 -10.32 8.99 -31.80
N GLY A 128 -10.35 10.26 -32.24
CA GLY A 128 -11.55 10.92 -32.75
C GLY A 128 -12.54 11.33 -31.65
N LEU A 129 -12.11 11.37 -30.39
CA LEU A 129 -12.95 11.72 -29.26
C LEU A 129 -12.85 13.20 -28.92
N SER A 130 -13.91 13.73 -28.32
CA SER A 130 -13.86 15.03 -27.67
C SER A 130 -13.10 14.95 -26.35
N LEU A 131 -12.30 15.97 -26.02
CA LEU A 131 -11.72 16.15 -24.68
C LEU A 131 -12.79 16.24 -23.58
N SER A 132 -14.02 16.64 -23.91
CA SER A 132 -15.14 16.70 -22.97
C SER A 132 -15.81 15.35 -22.71
N SER A 133 -15.39 14.27 -23.40
CA SER A 133 -15.96 12.93 -23.23
C SER A 133 -15.91 12.45 -21.77
N ALA A 134 -16.85 11.58 -21.42
CA ALA A 134 -16.93 10.95 -20.11
C ALA A 134 -15.74 10.01 -19.88
N LYS A 135 -15.32 9.85 -18.61
CA LYS A 135 -14.15 9.01 -18.25
C LYS A 135 -14.27 7.57 -18.75
N THR A 136 -15.46 6.99 -18.67
CA THR A 136 -15.74 5.64 -19.17
C THR A 136 -15.53 5.53 -20.68
N VAL A 137 -16.10 6.46 -21.46
CA VAL A 137 -15.92 6.51 -22.92
C VAL A 137 -14.45 6.67 -23.30
N LEU A 138 -13.71 7.53 -22.59
CA LEU A 138 -12.27 7.69 -22.78
C LEU A 138 -11.54 6.36 -22.52
N TYR A 139 -11.84 5.71 -21.40
CA TYR A 139 -11.21 4.44 -21.03
C TYR A 139 -11.50 3.34 -22.04
N ASP A 140 -12.77 3.09 -22.35
CA ASP A 140 -13.20 2.01 -23.25
C ASP A 140 -12.58 2.14 -24.65
N THR A 141 -12.35 3.38 -25.10
CA THR A 141 -11.74 3.64 -26.40
C THR A 141 -10.21 3.56 -26.36
N LEU A 142 -9.57 4.07 -25.30
CA LEU A 142 -8.11 4.20 -25.22
C LEU A 142 -7.43 2.93 -24.70
N ALA A 143 -8.11 2.13 -23.87
CA ALA A 143 -7.52 0.96 -23.21
C ALA A 143 -7.01 -0.09 -24.21
N SER A 144 -7.67 -0.22 -25.37
CA SER A 144 -7.23 -1.14 -26.44
C SER A 144 -6.09 -0.57 -27.32
N ARG A 145 -5.86 0.74 -27.28
CA ARG A 145 -4.88 1.44 -28.13
C ARG A 145 -3.57 1.71 -27.40
N LEU A 146 -3.64 1.98 -26.11
CA LEU A 146 -2.52 2.31 -25.25
C LEU A 146 -2.16 1.10 -24.39
N THR A 147 -1.38 0.18 -24.97
CA THR A 147 -0.97 -1.06 -24.31
C THR A 147 0.39 -0.97 -23.63
N GLN A 148 1.14 0.12 -23.86
CA GLN A 148 2.40 0.35 -23.18
C GLN A 148 2.17 0.55 -21.67
N THR A 149 3.16 0.12 -20.88
CA THR A 149 3.30 0.55 -19.50
C THR A 149 4.49 1.50 -19.42
N ALA A 150 4.35 2.58 -18.68
CA ALA A 150 5.42 3.55 -18.50
C ALA A 150 5.26 4.29 -17.17
N PRO A 151 6.34 4.81 -16.58
CA PRO A 151 6.23 5.63 -15.39
C PRO A 151 5.42 6.91 -15.63
N LEU A 152 4.88 7.49 -14.55
CA LEU A 152 4.01 8.67 -14.65
C LEU A 152 4.69 9.82 -15.41
N GLN A 153 5.97 10.06 -15.20
CA GLN A 153 6.72 11.12 -15.89
C GLN A 153 6.89 10.89 -17.39
N VAL A 154 6.76 9.65 -17.87
CA VAL A 154 6.76 9.37 -19.32
C VAL A 154 5.39 9.68 -19.92
N TRP A 155 4.32 9.35 -19.21
CA TRP A 155 2.96 9.72 -19.61
C TRP A 155 2.72 11.22 -19.52
N TRP A 156 3.20 11.84 -18.44
CA TRP A 156 3.01 13.25 -18.10
C TRP A 156 4.32 13.84 -17.59
N PRO A 157 5.18 14.37 -18.48
CA PRO A 157 6.48 14.94 -18.09
C PRO A 157 6.39 16.09 -17.07
N GLU A 158 5.29 16.84 -17.10
CA GLU A 158 5.01 17.95 -16.16
C GLU A 158 4.15 17.52 -14.96
N ALA A 159 4.09 16.22 -14.64
CA ALA A 159 3.31 15.74 -13.50
C ALA A 159 3.73 16.46 -12.20
N PRO A 160 2.78 17.01 -11.42
CA PRO A 160 3.09 17.81 -10.24
C PRO A 160 3.51 16.96 -9.02
N GLU A 161 3.43 15.64 -9.11
CA GLU A 161 3.74 14.72 -8.02
C GLU A 161 4.15 13.35 -8.54
N CYS A 162 4.64 12.50 -7.63
CA CYS A 162 5.00 11.11 -7.92
C CYS A 162 3.90 10.13 -7.47
N VAL A 163 3.90 8.97 -8.13
CA VAL A 163 3.13 7.79 -7.72
C VAL A 163 4.13 6.74 -7.29
N VAL A 164 3.85 6.06 -6.19
CA VAL A 164 4.66 4.95 -5.67
C VAL A 164 3.84 3.66 -5.67
N ARG A 165 4.50 2.50 -5.79
CA ARG A 165 3.88 1.17 -5.74
C ARG A 165 4.41 0.37 -4.56
N LEU A 166 3.51 -0.14 -3.72
CA LEU A 166 3.81 -1.08 -2.65
C LEU A 166 4.16 -2.45 -3.25
N GLY A 167 5.37 -2.95 -2.99
CA GLY A 167 5.89 -4.21 -3.54
C GLY A 167 5.80 -5.42 -2.61
N VAL A 168 5.39 -5.24 -1.35
CA VAL A 168 5.42 -6.30 -0.32
C VAL A 168 4.03 -6.80 0.11
N MET A 169 2.98 -6.42 -0.63
CA MET A 169 1.60 -6.78 -0.25
C MET A 169 1.38 -8.30 -0.20
N ASN A 170 2.05 -9.06 -1.07
CA ASN A 170 2.00 -10.53 -1.07
C ASN A 170 2.55 -11.15 0.22
N ILE A 171 3.68 -10.65 0.73
CA ILE A 171 4.27 -11.08 2.00
C ILE A 171 3.32 -10.71 3.14
N CYS A 172 2.82 -9.47 3.16
CA CYS A 172 1.86 -9.02 4.17
C CYS A 172 0.61 -9.91 4.17
N ASP A 173 -0.02 -10.17 3.02
CA ASP A 173 -1.20 -11.04 2.94
C ASP A 173 -0.91 -12.48 3.37
N ARG A 174 0.27 -13.01 3.07
CA ARG A 174 0.66 -14.36 3.55
C ARG A 174 0.81 -14.39 5.07
N LEU A 175 1.46 -13.40 5.67
CA LEU A 175 1.59 -13.29 7.13
C LEU A 175 0.21 -13.10 7.80
N ARG A 176 -0.67 -12.32 7.17
CA ARG A 176 -2.08 -12.19 7.58
C ARG A 176 -2.80 -13.53 7.54
N LEU A 177 -2.69 -14.26 6.45
CA LEU A 177 -3.29 -15.59 6.32
C LEU A 177 -2.77 -16.57 7.38
N MET A 178 -1.47 -16.56 7.68
CA MET A 178 -0.88 -17.43 8.72
C MET A 178 -1.40 -17.10 10.11
N PHE A 179 -1.65 -15.83 10.39
CA PHE A 179 -2.14 -15.37 11.68
C PHE A 179 -3.64 -15.61 11.86
N PHE A 180 -4.47 -15.21 10.89
CA PHE A 180 -5.93 -15.28 10.97
C PHE A 180 -6.53 -16.60 10.46
N GLY A 181 -5.75 -17.40 9.73
CA GLY A 181 -6.26 -18.53 8.97
C GLY A 181 -7.18 -18.13 7.80
N ASN A 182 -7.33 -16.84 7.50
CA ASN A 182 -8.14 -16.33 6.39
C ASN A 182 -7.72 -14.90 5.98
N LEU A 183 -8.16 -14.46 4.78
CA LEU A 183 -7.91 -13.12 4.24
C LEU A 183 -9.12 -12.15 4.37
N ARG A 184 -10.16 -12.52 5.11
CA ARG A 184 -11.33 -11.64 5.32
C ARG A 184 -11.09 -10.64 6.43
N GLN A 185 -10.42 -11.06 7.49
CA GLN A 185 -10.05 -10.20 8.61
C GLN A 185 -8.88 -9.30 8.24
N ASP A 186 -8.99 -8.01 8.54
CA ASP A 186 -7.93 -7.04 8.26
C ASP A 186 -7.02 -6.80 9.49
N TRP A 187 -5.95 -6.03 9.28
CA TRP A 187 -4.97 -5.68 10.31
C TRP A 187 -5.54 -4.80 11.45
N ALA A 188 -6.72 -4.17 11.25
CA ALA A 188 -7.36 -3.27 12.21
C ALA A 188 -8.43 -3.97 13.06
N GLU A 189 -9.16 -4.93 12.50
CA GLU A 189 -10.29 -5.63 13.12
C GLU A 189 -9.87 -6.47 14.32
N PHE A 190 -8.65 -7.02 14.30
CA PHE A 190 -8.24 -8.04 15.27
C PHE A 190 -8.03 -7.55 16.69
N VAL A 191 -7.43 -6.37 16.87
CA VAL A 191 -7.05 -5.96 18.23
C VAL A 191 -8.27 -5.57 19.05
N LEU A 192 -9.41 -5.24 18.43
CA LEU A 192 -10.64 -5.00 19.18
C LEU A 192 -11.38 -6.29 19.58
N THR A 193 -11.36 -7.32 18.73
CA THR A 193 -12.17 -8.54 18.95
C THR A 193 -11.48 -9.57 19.86
N GLU A 194 -10.16 -9.76 19.75
CA GLU A 194 -9.45 -10.72 20.61
C GLU A 194 -8.99 -10.16 21.98
N LEU A 195 -9.11 -8.85 22.21
CA LEU A 195 -8.93 -8.23 23.53
C LEU A 195 -10.11 -8.46 24.49
N GLY A 196 -11.16 -9.19 24.10
CA GLY A 196 -12.33 -9.44 24.93
C GLY A 196 -13.26 -8.24 25.11
N LEU A 197 -13.17 -7.22 24.24
CA LEU A 197 -13.98 -6.00 24.31
C LEU A 197 -15.23 -6.02 23.40
N GLN A 198 -15.34 -6.95 22.46
CA GLN A 198 -16.58 -7.20 21.73
C GLN A 198 -16.85 -8.71 21.58
N ARG A 199 -17.89 -9.18 22.27
CA ARG A 199 -18.61 -10.39 21.89
C ARG A 199 -19.66 -9.97 20.87
N PHE A 200 -19.60 -10.53 19.67
CA PHE A 200 -20.75 -10.49 18.77
C PHE A 200 -21.81 -11.44 19.36
N GLU A 201 -23.02 -10.93 19.61
CA GLU A 201 -24.22 -11.73 19.87
C GLU A 201 -24.67 -12.47 18.61
#